data_AF-A0A2Z6N720-F1
#
_entry.id   AF-A0A2Z6N720-F1
#
_cell.length_a   1.000
_cell.length_b   1.000
_cell.length_c   1.000
_cell.angle_alpha   90.00
_cell.angle_beta   90.00
_cell.angle_gamma   90.00
#
_symmetry.space_group_name_H-M   'P 1'
#
loop_
_entity.id
_entity.type
_entity.pdbx_description
1 polymer ?
#
loop_
_entity_poly.entity_id
_entity_poly.type
_entity_poly.pdbx_seq_one_letter_code
_entity_poly.pdbx_strand_id
1 'polypeptide(L)'
;MAFCSHLCRFPATRIDVPSPEKIRYRKIFSVRCSSDSNFDPKVFRKNLTRSENYNRKGFGHKEETLKLMNREYTSDIIKTLKENGYEYTWGNVTVMLAEAFGFCWGVERAVQIAYEARKQFPDDKIWITNEIIHNPTVNKRLEDMEVQNIPIGEGKKQFEVVNKGDVVILPAFGAAVDEMLTLSEKNVQIVDTTCPWVSKVWNVVEKHKKGDYTSIIHGKLVERTMMRKYGVENVTEHFISFNTICDATQLFLSQFLRATRCYLQAGGERYGSYVSCWWLELE
;
A
#
# COMPACT_ATOMS: atom_id res chain seq x y z
N MET A 1 20.25 47.30 12.54
CA MET A 1 20.09 47.55 14.00
C MET A 1 18.64 47.28 14.34
N ALA A 2 18.21 46.49 15.32
CA ALA A 2 18.86 45.58 16.26
C ALA A 2 17.73 44.60 16.68
N PHE A 3 18.07 43.32 16.85
CA PHE A 3 17.19 42.31 17.43
C PHE A 3 17.03 42.57 18.93
N CYS A 4 15.80 42.51 19.46
CA CYS A 4 15.54 42.47 20.89
C CYS A 4 15.19 41.03 21.29
N SER A 5 16.09 40.39 22.02
CA SER A 5 15.89 39.10 22.68
C SER A 5 15.41 39.33 24.11
N HIS A 6 14.32 38.67 24.50
CA HIS A 6 13.97 38.49 25.91
C HIS A 6 14.22 37.03 26.29
N LEU A 7 15.30 36.82 27.05
CA LEU A 7 15.59 35.57 27.74
C LEU A 7 14.80 35.54 29.06
N CYS A 8 13.78 34.69 29.13
CA CYS A 8 13.25 34.24 30.42
C CYS A 8 14.11 33.09 30.95
N ARG A 9 14.83 33.33 32.05
CA ARG A 9 15.50 32.30 32.86
C ARG A 9 14.46 31.54 33.67
N PHE A 10 14.41 30.21 33.51
CA PHE A 10 13.76 29.31 34.48
C PHE A 10 14.82 28.61 35.35
N PRO A 11 14.52 28.31 36.64
CA PRO A 11 15.49 27.72 37.56
C PRO A 11 15.77 26.26 37.23
N ALA A 12 17.04 25.85 37.32
CA ALA A 12 17.44 24.47 37.20
C ALA A 12 17.06 23.69 38.47
N THR A 13 15.90 23.04 38.49
CA THR A 13 15.66 21.92 39.41
C THR A 13 16.25 20.66 38.81
N ARG A 14 17.33 20.15 39.41
CA ARG A 14 17.88 18.82 39.13
C ARG A 14 16.80 17.77 39.37
N ILE A 15 16.40 17.08 38.31
CA ILE A 15 15.83 15.74 38.41
C ILE A 15 16.98 14.81 38.08
N ASP A 16 17.43 14.04 39.06
CA ASP A 16 18.43 12.99 38.88
C ASP A 16 17.85 11.90 37.98
N VAL A 17 18.26 11.90 36.71
CA VAL A 17 17.99 10.82 35.76
C VAL A 17 19.10 9.79 35.93
N PRO A 18 18.79 8.49 36.19
CA PRO A 18 19.81 7.47 36.32
C PRO A 18 20.64 7.38 35.04
N SER A 19 21.97 7.29 35.17
CA SER A 19 22.84 7.08 34.02
C SER A 19 22.45 5.77 33.32
N PRO A 20 22.34 5.72 31.98
CA PRO A 20 22.11 4.45 31.30
C PRO A 20 23.36 3.58 31.50
N GLU A 21 23.19 2.47 32.21
CA GLU A 21 24.16 1.39 32.21
C GLU A 21 24.54 1.04 30.77
N LYS A 22 25.83 0.85 30.54
CA LYS A 22 26.38 0.44 29.24
C LYS A 22 25.84 -0.93 28.88
N ILE A 23 24.70 -0.99 28.21
CA ILE A 23 24.27 -2.17 27.49
C ILE A 23 25.26 -2.36 26.34
N ARG A 24 26.25 -3.22 26.57
CA ARG A 24 27.10 -3.79 25.51
C ARG A 24 26.17 -4.57 24.58
N TYR A 25 25.69 -3.92 23.53
CA TYR A 25 25.21 -4.64 22.36
C TYR A 25 26.40 -5.40 21.78
N ARG A 26 26.53 -6.68 22.15
CA ARG A 26 27.30 -7.63 21.37
C ARG A 26 26.74 -7.54 19.95
N LYS A 27 27.61 -7.20 19.01
CA LYS A 27 27.39 -7.38 17.57
C LYS A 27 26.88 -8.81 17.43
N ILE A 28 25.57 -8.98 17.21
CA ILE A 28 25.02 -10.29 16.89
C ILE A 28 25.69 -10.64 15.57
N PHE A 29 26.66 -11.56 15.65
CA PHE A 29 27.19 -12.24 14.49
C PHE A 29 25.97 -12.75 13.73
N SER A 30 25.80 -12.27 12.50
CA SER A 30 24.78 -12.78 11.61
C SER A 30 24.99 -14.28 11.52
N VAL A 31 24.13 -15.05 12.16
CA VAL A 31 23.92 -16.43 11.79
C VAL A 31 23.44 -16.34 10.36
N ARG A 32 24.34 -16.67 9.42
CA ARG A 32 23.94 -16.92 8.04
C ARG A 32 22.97 -18.10 8.11
N CYS A 33 21.68 -17.80 8.08
CA CYS A 33 20.70 -18.76 7.63
C CYS A 33 21.11 -19.15 6.21
N SER A 34 21.50 -20.40 6.06
CA SER A 34 21.63 -21.06 4.77
C SER A 34 20.23 -21.13 4.15
N SER A 35 19.80 -20.04 3.51
CA SER A 35 18.60 -20.04 2.66
C SER A 35 19.06 -20.28 1.22
N ASP A 36 18.45 -21.27 0.57
CA ASP A 36 18.69 -21.64 -0.82
C ASP A 36 18.93 -20.43 -1.73
N SER A 37 20.01 -20.54 -2.49
CA SER A 37 20.51 -19.46 -3.32
C SER A 37 19.56 -19.14 -4.49
N ASN A 38 19.12 -17.88 -4.50
CA ASN A 38 18.75 -17.05 -5.66
C ASN A 38 17.26 -16.93 -6.06
N PHE A 39 16.33 -16.85 -5.11
CA PHE A 39 14.98 -16.36 -5.41
C PHE A 39 14.97 -14.82 -5.58
N ASP A 40 14.74 -14.33 -6.81
CA ASP A 40 14.51 -12.90 -7.08
C ASP A 40 13.01 -12.62 -7.25
N PRO A 41 12.35 -11.95 -6.28
CA PRO A 41 10.93 -11.61 -6.34
C PRO A 41 10.52 -10.80 -7.59
N LYS A 42 11.44 -10.03 -8.16
CA LYS A 42 11.19 -9.20 -9.35
C LYS A 42 11.17 -10.06 -10.60
N VAL A 43 12.11 -11.01 -10.73
CA VAL A 43 12.14 -11.96 -11.85
C VAL A 43 10.90 -12.86 -11.79
N PHE A 44 10.57 -13.37 -10.59
CA PHE A 44 9.35 -14.13 -10.37
C PHE A 44 8.10 -13.36 -10.83
N ARG A 45 7.88 -12.14 -10.32
CA ARG A 45 6.73 -11.31 -10.72
C ARG A 45 6.69 -11.06 -12.22
N LYS A 46 7.83 -10.76 -12.84
CA LYS A 46 7.91 -10.54 -14.29
C LYS A 46 7.50 -11.79 -15.08
N ASN A 47 7.92 -12.97 -14.64
CA ASN A 47 7.56 -14.24 -15.27
C ASN A 47 6.07 -14.55 -15.04
N LEU A 48 5.58 -14.38 -13.81
CA LEU A 48 4.17 -14.58 -13.46
C LEU A 48 3.25 -13.68 -14.30
N THR A 49 3.58 -12.40 -14.44
CA THR A 49 2.76 -11.46 -15.24
C THR A 49 2.69 -11.77 -16.73
N ARG A 50 3.55 -12.68 -17.22
CA ARG A 50 3.61 -13.13 -18.61
C ARG A 50 3.07 -14.56 -18.79
N SER A 51 2.67 -15.23 -17.71
CA SER A 51 2.09 -16.55 -17.80
C SER A 51 0.69 -16.48 -18.40
N GLU A 52 0.24 -17.58 -18.98
CA GLU A 52 -1.08 -17.67 -19.60
C GLU A 52 -2.22 -17.56 -18.57
N ASN A 53 -1.97 -18.03 -17.34
CA ASN A 53 -2.94 -18.04 -16.25
C ASN A 53 -2.95 -16.74 -15.43
N TYR A 54 -2.38 -15.65 -15.96
CA TYR A 54 -2.36 -14.36 -15.28
C TYR A 54 -3.00 -13.28 -16.15
N ASN A 55 -4.11 -12.73 -15.67
CA ASN A 55 -4.79 -11.64 -16.34
C ASN A 55 -4.74 -10.36 -15.49
N ARG A 56 -4.34 -9.26 -16.13
CA ARG A 56 -4.42 -7.91 -15.57
C ARG A 56 -5.21 -6.94 -16.46
N LYS A 57 -5.56 -7.32 -17.69
CA LYS A 57 -6.12 -6.39 -18.69
C LYS A 57 -7.64 -6.36 -18.72
N GLY A 58 -8.31 -7.27 -18.01
CA GLY A 58 -9.75 -7.53 -18.19
C GLY A 58 -10.00 -8.64 -19.22
N PHE A 59 -11.25 -8.93 -19.51
CA PHE A 59 -11.69 -10.07 -20.33
C PHE A 59 -12.51 -9.65 -21.56
N GLY A 60 -12.56 -8.35 -21.87
CA GLY A 60 -13.26 -7.81 -23.05
C GLY A 60 -14.73 -7.47 -22.81
N HIS A 61 -15.22 -7.58 -21.57
CA HIS A 61 -16.60 -7.26 -21.17
C HIS A 61 -16.72 -5.87 -20.53
N LYS A 62 -15.78 -4.98 -20.83
CA LYS A 62 -15.62 -3.69 -20.15
C LYS A 62 -16.86 -2.80 -20.23
N GLU A 63 -17.41 -2.61 -21.43
CA GLU A 63 -18.53 -1.67 -21.61
C GLU A 63 -19.78 -2.11 -20.85
N GLU A 64 -20.09 -3.41 -20.89
CA GLU A 64 -21.24 -3.97 -20.22
C GLU A 64 -21.08 -3.98 -18.70
N THR A 65 -19.90 -4.36 -18.20
CA THR A 65 -19.61 -4.34 -16.76
C THR A 65 -19.64 -2.92 -16.19
N LEU A 66 -19.16 -1.92 -16.94
CA LEU A 66 -19.30 -0.51 -16.57
C LEU A 66 -20.76 -0.05 -16.53
N LYS A 67 -21.60 -0.47 -17.48
CA LYS A 67 -23.05 -0.17 -17.43
C LYS A 67 -23.70 -0.78 -16.20
N LEU A 68 -23.36 -2.01 -15.84
CA LEU A 68 -23.85 -2.66 -14.63
C LEU A 68 -23.39 -1.91 -13.37
N MET A 69 -22.10 -1.59 -13.26
CA MET A 69 -21.56 -0.82 -12.14
C MET A 69 -22.23 0.55 -12.00
N ASN A 70 -22.43 1.27 -13.10
CA ASN A 70 -23.10 2.57 -13.06
C ASN A 70 -24.53 2.45 -12.53
N ARG A 71 -25.28 1.41 -12.93
CA ARG A 71 -26.62 1.18 -12.39
C ARG A 71 -26.63 0.88 -10.89
N GLU A 72 -25.57 0.28 -10.36
CA GLU A 72 -25.48 -0.13 -8.96
C GLU A 72 -24.94 0.97 -8.03
N TYR A 73 -24.02 1.80 -8.53
CA TYR A 73 -23.28 2.77 -7.71
C TYR A 73 -23.56 4.24 -8.06
N THR A 74 -24.47 4.51 -9.00
CA THR A 74 -24.94 5.87 -9.30
C THR A 74 -26.43 6.04 -9.00
N SER A 75 -26.90 7.29 -8.91
CA SER A 75 -28.27 7.62 -8.58
C SER A 75 -28.76 8.83 -9.38
N ASP A 76 -30.05 8.89 -9.67
CA ASP A 76 -30.69 9.99 -10.39
C ASP A 76 -30.54 11.34 -9.67
N ILE A 77 -30.42 11.32 -8.33
CA ILE A 77 -30.16 12.55 -7.55
C ILE A 77 -28.80 13.15 -7.89
N ILE A 78 -27.79 12.32 -8.11
CA ILE A 78 -26.44 12.75 -8.48
C ILE A 78 -26.45 13.34 -9.89
N LYS A 79 -27.21 12.73 -10.81
CA LYS A 79 -27.41 13.27 -12.15
C LYS A 79 -28.08 14.65 -12.08
N THR A 80 -29.15 14.77 -11.29
CA THR A 80 -29.87 16.03 -11.07
C THR A 80 -28.96 17.11 -10.49
N LEU A 81 -28.16 16.79 -9.47
CA LEU A 81 -27.21 17.73 -8.88
C LEU A 81 -26.17 18.21 -9.90
N LYS A 82 -25.62 17.33 -10.74
CA LYS A 82 -24.67 17.72 -11.80
C LYS A 82 -25.30 18.65 -12.83
N GLU A 83 -26.53 18.35 -13.27
CA GLU A 83 -27.26 19.17 -14.24
C GLU A 83 -27.60 20.56 -13.69
N ASN A 84 -27.69 20.71 -12.36
CA ASN A 84 -27.93 21.99 -11.66
C ASN A 84 -26.65 22.67 -11.14
N GLY A 85 -25.49 22.36 -11.72
CA GLY A 85 -24.23 23.02 -11.32
C GLY A 85 -23.73 22.60 -9.93
N TYR A 86 -23.93 21.33 -9.59
CA TYR A 86 -23.51 20.70 -8.32
C TYR A 86 -24.27 21.19 -7.08
N GLU A 87 -25.40 21.87 -7.24
CA GLU A 87 -26.22 22.35 -6.13
C GLU A 87 -27.70 22.11 -6.41
N TYR A 88 -28.47 21.79 -5.37
CA TYR A 88 -29.91 21.73 -5.46
C TYR A 88 -30.55 22.17 -4.14
N THR A 89 -31.59 23.02 -4.20
CA THR A 89 -32.30 23.52 -3.02
C THR A 89 -33.74 23.00 -2.96
N TRP A 90 -34.09 22.30 -1.88
CA TRP A 90 -35.46 21.89 -1.53
C TRP A 90 -35.94 22.69 -0.32
N GLY A 91 -36.87 23.63 -0.54
CA GLY A 91 -37.40 24.48 0.53
C GLY A 91 -36.30 25.31 1.18
N ASN A 92 -35.96 25.00 2.44
CA ASN A 92 -34.89 25.66 3.19
C ASN A 92 -33.60 24.82 3.31
N VAL A 93 -33.49 23.71 2.56
CA VAL A 93 -32.30 22.83 2.56
C VAL A 93 -31.61 22.90 1.22
N THR A 94 -30.31 23.21 1.23
CA THR A 94 -29.44 23.19 0.06
C THR A 94 -28.47 22.03 0.16
N VAL A 95 -28.42 21.21 -0.89
CA VAL A 95 -27.48 20.09 -1.03
C VAL A 95 -26.44 20.48 -2.07
N MET A 96 -25.17 20.39 -1.70
CA MET A 96 -24.04 20.62 -2.59
C MET A 96 -23.29 19.32 -2.83
N LEU A 97 -22.94 19.05 -4.08
CA LEU A 97 -22.15 17.89 -4.49
C LEU A 97 -20.71 18.35 -4.72
N ALA A 98 -19.75 17.68 -4.11
CA ALA A 98 -18.34 17.95 -4.42
C ALA A 98 -18.05 17.64 -5.89
N GLU A 99 -17.22 18.44 -6.56
CA GLU A 99 -16.83 18.19 -7.96
C GLU A 99 -16.06 16.88 -8.12
N ALA A 100 -15.17 16.60 -7.16
CA ALA A 100 -14.42 15.35 -7.06
C ALA A 100 -15.05 14.42 -6.02
N PHE A 101 -15.80 13.42 -6.47
CA PHE A 101 -16.44 12.43 -5.61
C PHE A 101 -16.56 11.06 -6.29
N GLY A 102 -16.78 10.03 -5.50
CA GLY A 102 -17.01 8.67 -5.99
C GLY A 102 -15.72 7.86 -6.18
N PHE A 103 -15.76 6.89 -7.09
CA PHE A 103 -14.62 6.01 -7.35
C PHE A 103 -13.53 6.73 -8.12
N CYS A 104 -12.29 6.64 -7.63
CA CYS A 104 -11.14 6.99 -8.44
C CYS A 104 -10.94 5.93 -9.54
N TRP A 105 -10.22 6.30 -10.60
CA TRP A 105 -9.95 5.40 -11.73
C TRP A 105 -9.38 4.04 -11.31
N GLY A 106 -8.51 4.01 -10.28
CA GLY A 106 -7.94 2.77 -9.76
C GLY A 106 -8.97 1.83 -9.14
N VAL A 107 -9.93 2.39 -8.40
CA VAL A 107 -11.04 1.65 -7.77
C VAL A 107 -12.02 1.18 -8.84
N GLU A 108 -12.45 2.08 -9.73
CA GLU A 108 -13.37 1.74 -10.82
C GLU A 108 -12.81 0.58 -11.64
N ARG A 109 -11.55 0.67 -12.08
CA ARG A 109 -10.85 -0.39 -12.80
C ARG A 109 -10.82 -1.71 -12.03
N ALA A 110 -10.57 -1.67 -10.72
CA ALA A 110 -10.44 -2.89 -9.93
C ALA A 110 -11.76 -3.64 -9.80
N VAL A 111 -12.83 -2.92 -9.46
CA VAL A 111 -14.19 -3.47 -9.37
C VAL A 111 -14.66 -3.96 -10.73
N GLN A 112 -14.39 -3.19 -11.78
CA GLN A 112 -14.76 -3.51 -13.16
C GLN A 112 -14.12 -4.83 -13.63
N ILE A 113 -12.82 -5.03 -13.40
CA ILE A 113 -12.13 -6.29 -13.73
C ILE A 113 -12.67 -7.46 -12.90
N ALA A 114 -13.04 -7.25 -11.63
CA ALA A 114 -13.65 -8.30 -10.81
C ALA A 114 -15.02 -8.72 -11.37
N TYR A 115 -15.82 -7.78 -11.86
CA TYR A 115 -17.10 -8.06 -12.54
C TYR A 115 -16.87 -8.81 -13.85
N GLU A 116 -15.85 -8.42 -14.63
CA GLU A 116 -15.48 -9.16 -15.84
C GLU A 116 -15.05 -10.58 -15.52
N ALA A 117 -14.31 -10.80 -14.42
CA ALA A 117 -13.88 -12.13 -14.02
C ALA A 117 -15.08 -13.03 -13.74
N ARG A 118 -16.07 -12.56 -12.96
CA ARG A 118 -17.29 -13.33 -12.73
C ARG A 118 -18.05 -13.65 -14.01
N LYS A 119 -18.11 -12.70 -14.95
CA LYS A 119 -18.77 -12.92 -16.24
C LYS A 119 -18.01 -13.90 -17.13
N GLN A 120 -16.68 -13.81 -17.14
CA GLN A 120 -15.82 -14.67 -17.95
C GLN A 120 -15.85 -16.12 -17.50
N PHE A 121 -15.91 -16.31 -16.18
CA PHE A 121 -15.91 -17.61 -15.54
C PHE A 121 -17.25 -17.72 -14.81
N PRO A 122 -18.37 -18.11 -15.43
CA PRO A 122 -19.67 -18.13 -14.78
C PRO A 122 -19.82 -19.28 -13.78
N ASP A 123 -19.19 -20.43 -14.04
CA ASP A 123 -19.37 -21.66 -13.25
C ASP A 123 -18.19 -21.98 -12.32
N ASP A 124 -17.07 -21.27 -12.46
CA ASP A 124 -15.87 -21.55 -11.67
C ASP A 124 -15.94 -20.96 -10.25
N LYS A 125 -15.19 -21.54 -9.31
CA LYS A 125 -15.02 -20.94 -7.99
C LYS A 125 -14.10 -19.73 -8.10
N ILE A 126 -14.59 -18.58 -7.66
CA ILE A 126 -13.83 -17.34 -7.64
C ILE A 126 -13.54 -16.96 -6.20
N TRP A 127 -12.26 -16.84 -5.89
CA TRP A 127 -11.76 -16.39 -4.61
C TRP A 127 -11.21 -14.97 -4.72
N ILE A 128 -11.31 -14.20 -3.65
CA ILE A 128 -10.59 -12.94 -3.49
C ILE A 128 -9.74 -13.00 -2.22
N THR A 129 -8.48 -12.59 -2.33
CA THR A 129 -7.52 -12.77 -1.22
C THR A 129 -7.78 -11.83 -0.03
N ASN A 130 -8.49 -10.73 -0.27
CA ASN A 130 -8.98 -9.76 0.71
C ASN A 130 -10.17 -9.02 0.09
N GLU A 131 -10.78 -8.10 0.85
CA GLU A 131 -11.66 -7.07 0.28
C GLU A 131 -11.07 -6.43 -0.99
N ILE A 132 -11.88 -6.30 -2.05
CA ILE A 132 -11.45 -5.69 -3.32
C ILE A 132 -10.98 -4.25 -3.09
N ILE A 133 -11.73 -3.53 -2.25
CA ILE A 133 -11.51 -2.19 -1.73
C ILE A 133 -12.15 -2.10 -0.34
N HIS A 134 -11.79 -1.08 0.46
CA HIS A 134 -12.43 -0.82 1.75
C HIS A 134 -13.81 -0.17 1.61
N ASN A 135 -14.75 -0.90 0.99
CA ASN A 135 -16.14 -0.51 0.83
C ASN A 135 -17.04 -1.74 1.05
N PRO A 136 -17.78 -1.80 2.17
CA PRO A 136 -18.59 -2.97 2.51
C PRO A 136 -19.70 -3.25 1.49
N THR A 137 -20.28 -2.21 0.87
CA THR A 137 -21.31 -2.36 -0.16
C THR A 137 -20.75 -3.07 -1.39
N VAL A 138 -19.56 -2.70 -1.83
CA VAL A 138 -18.90 -3.33 -2.99
C VAL A 138 -18.49 -4.77 -2.67
N ASN A 139 -17.93 -5.03 -1.49
CA ASN A 139 -17.55 -6.38 -1.08
C ASN A 139 -18.76 -7.31 -0.96
N LYS A 140 -19.85 -6.82 -0.36
CA LYS A 140 -21.11 -7.56 -0.30
C LYS A 140 -21.64 -7.86 -1.69
N ARG A 141 -21.57 -6.91 -2.62
CA ARG A 141 -22.02 -7.13 -3.99
C ARG A 141 -21.21 -8.22 -4.70
N LEU A 142 -19.90 -8.27 -4.48
CA LEU A 142 -19.06 -9.36 -4.99
C LEU A 142 -19.41 -10.72 -4.35
N GLU A 143 -19.73 -10.75 -3.06
CA GLU A 143 -20.22 -11.94 -2.37
C GLU A 143 -21.57 -12.42 -2.95
N ASP A 144 -22.50 -11.50 -3.23
CA ASP A 144 -23.78 -11.79 -3.91
C ASP A 144 -23.56 -12.31 -5.35
N MET A 145 -22.39 -12.04 -5.93
CA MET A 145 -21.92 -12.57 -7.21
C MET A 145 -21.07 -13.84 -7.03
N GLU A 146 -21.11 -14.48 -5.87
CA GLU A 146 -20.39 -15.71 -5.54
C GLU A 146 -18.86 -15.60 -5.65
N VAL A 147 -18.31 -14.39 -5.45
CA VAL A 147 -16.88 -14.16 -5.25
C VAL A 147 -16.58 -14.28 -3.76
N GLN A 148 -15.93 -15.37 -3.37
CA GLN A 148 -15.73 -15.74 -1.97
C GLN A 148 -14.42 -15.19 -1.41
N ASN A 149 -14.42 -14.72 -0.17
CA ASN A 149 -13.18 -14.37 0.51
C ASN A 149 -12.40 -15.64 0.87
N ILE A 150 -11.08 -15.61 0.71
CA ILE A 150 -10.21 -16.65 1.27
C ILE A 150 -10.32 -16.59 2.80
N PRO A 151 -10.64 -17.71 3.48
CA PRO A 151 -10.80 -17.73 4.93
C PRO A 151 -9.48 -17.42 5.64
N ILE A 152 -9.60 -16.78 6.79
CA ILE A 152 -8.47 -16.45 7.65
C ILE A 152 -8.58 -17.29 8.93
N GLY A 153 -7.59 -18.14 9.19
CA GLY A 153 -7.46 -18.88 10.44
C GLY A 153 -6.14 -18.54 11.13
N GLU A 154 -6.18 -18.39 12.45
CA GLU A 154 -5.00 -18.03 13.26
C GLU A 154 -4.23 -16.79 12.74
N GLY A 155 -4.94 -15.85 12.10
CA GLY A 155 -4.36 -14.65 11.52
C GLY A 155 -3.65 -14.83 10.16
N LYS A 156 -3.73 -16.03 9.55
CA LYS A 156 -3.17 -16.33 8.23
C LYS A 156 -4.27 -16.74 7.24
N LYS A 157 -4.05 -16.41 5.97
CA LYS A 157 -4.94 -16.85 4.87
C LYS A 157 -4.75 -18.34 4.62
N GLN A 158 -5.86 -19.05 4.50
CA GLN A 158 -5.88 -20.49 4.24
C GLN A 158 -6.05 -20.73 2.75
N PHE A 159 -4.94 -20.89 2.03
CA PHE A 159 -4.96 -21.14 0.59
C PHE A 159 -5.30 -22.59 0.24
N GLU A 160 -5.46 -23.47 1.23
CA GLU A 160 -5.80 -24.89 1.07
C GLU A 160 -7.16 -25.08 0.42
N VAL A 161 -8.10 -24.16 0.64
CA VAL A 161 -9.45 -24.19 0.04
C VAL A 161 -9.44 -23.95 -1.47
N VAL A 162 -8.36 -23.35 -1.98
CA VAL A 162 -8.20 -23.01 -3.39
C VAL A 162 -7.63 -24.21 -4.14
N ASN A 163 -8.36 -24.65 -5.17
CA ASN A 163 -8.02 -25.80 -5.99
C ASN A 163 -7.40 -25.36 -7.33
N LYS A 164 -6.73 -26.31 -8.00
CA LYS A 164 -6.20 -26.11 -9.34
C LYS A 164 -7.33 -25.74 -10.30
N GLY A 165 -7.12 -24.68 -11.08
CA GLY A 165 -8.11 -24.18 -12.05
C GLY A 165 -9.09 -23.16 -11.48
N ASP A 166 -9.21 -23.02 -10.14
CA ASP A 166 -10.00 -21.94 -9.53
C ASP A 166 -9.49 -20.57 -9.98
N VAL A 167 -10.35 -19.55 -9.88
CA VAL A 167 -10.00 -18.16 -10.18
C VAL A 167 -9.68 -17.44 -8.88
N VAL A 168 -8.58 -16.69 -8.83
CA VAL A 168 -8.19 -15.89 -7.66
C VAL A 168 -7.94 -14.44 -8.04
N ILE A 169 -8.76 -13.56 -7.49
CA ILE A 169 -8.68 -12.12 -7.64
C ILE A 169 -7.71 -11.55 -6.59
N LEU A 170 -6.71 -10.80 -7.06
CA LEU A 170 -5.87 -9.97 -6.21
C LEU A 170 -6.51 -8.58 -6.10
N PRO A 171 -6.60 -7.98 -4.88
CA PRO A 171 -7.32 -6.74 -4.65
C PRO A 171 -6.60 -5.51 -5.22
N ALA A 172 -7.26 -4.34 -5.20
CA ALA A 172 -6.72 -3.10 -5.76
C ALA A 172 -5.38 -2.65 -5.13
N PHE A 173 -5.13 -3.05 -3.88
CA PHE A 173 -3.90 -2.77 -3.13
C PHE A 173 -2.75 -3.74 -3.43
N GLY A 174 -3.04 -4.81 -4.18
CA GLY A 174 -2.11 -5.88 -4.53
C GLY A 174 -1.98 -6.98 -3.49
N ALA A 175 -1.09 -7.91 -3.79
CA ALA A 175 -0.80 -9.09 -2.99
C ALA A 175 0.69 -9.21 -2.67
N ALA A 176 0.98 -9.93 -1.59
CA ALA A 176 2.33 -10.21 -1.15
C ALA A 176 3.02 -11.23 -2.07
N VAL A 177 4.36 -11.30 -2.03
CA VAL A 177 5.12 -12.18 -2.95
C VAL A 177 4.81 -13.65 -2.70
N ASP A 178 4.82 -14.03 -1.43
CA ASP A 178 4.49 -15.34 -0.90
C ASP A 178 3.08 -15.78 -1.33
N GLU A 179 2.09 -14.90 -1.22
CA GLU A 179 0.73 -15.19 -1.70
C GLU A 179 0.71 -15.51 -3.20
N MET A 180 1.40 -14.70 -4.01
CA MET A 180 1.50 -14.94 -5.45
C MET A 180 2.25 -16.22 -5.80
N LEU A 181 3.28 -16.59 -5.02
CA LEU A 181 4.00 -17.85 -5.18
C LEU A 181 3.07 -19.04 -4.92
N THR A 182 2.40 -19.06 -3.77
CA THR A 182 1.47 -20.13 -3.39
C THR A 182 0.36 -20.31 -4.42
N LEU A 183 -0.21 -19.20 -4.92
CA LEU A 183 -1.25 -19.24 -5.95
C LEU A 183 -0.70 -19.74 -7.30
N SER A 184 0.50 -19.29 -7.70
CA SER A 184 1.14 -19.75 -8.93
C SER A 184 1.44 -21.24 -8.89
N GLU A 185 1.92 -21.78 -7.77
CA GLU A 185 2.22 -23.21 -7.59
C GLU A 185 0.95 -24.07 -7.64
N LYS A 186 -0.19 -23.54 -7.18
CA LYS A 186 -1.50 -24.19 -7.29
C LYS A 186 -2.07 -24.19 -8.71
N ASN A 187 -1.45 -23.46 -9.65
CA ASN A 187 -1.88 -23.37 -11.05
C ASN A 187 -3.36 -22.92 -11.18
N VAL A 188 -3.67 -21.82 -10.50
CA VAL A 188 -4.96 -21.12 -10.54
C VAL A 188 -4.97 -20.05 -11.64
N GLN A 189 -6.15 -19.56 -12.01
CA GLN A 189 -6.30 -18.35 -12.84
C GLN A 189 -6.18 -17.11 -11.96
N ILE A 190 -5.11 -16.35 -12.10
CA ILE A 190 -4.89 -15.12 -11.32
C ILE A 190 -5.47 -13.92 -12.06
N VAL A 191 -6.35 -13.18 -11.40
CA VAL A 191 -6.91 -11.92 -11.88
C VAL A 191 -6.37 -10.78 -11.02
N ASP A 192 -5.39 -10.05 -11.54
CA ASP A 192 -4.77 -8.94 -10.82
C ASP A 192 -5.49 -7.62 -11.06
N THR A 193 -6.21 -7.15 -10.03
CA THR A 193 -6.90 -5.86 -10.06
C THR A 193 -6.06 -4.70 -9.50
N THR A 194 -4.78 -4.94 -9.13
CA THR A 194 -3.90 -3.96 -8.51
C THR A 194 -3.88 -2.64 -9.28
N CYS A 195 -4.16 -1.55 -8.57
CA CYS A 195 -4.12 -0.21 -9.11
C CYS A 195 -2.73 0.11 -9.70
N PRO A 196 -2.64 0.58 -10.96
CA PRO A 196 -1.37 0.95 -11.57
C PRO A 196 -0.58 2.02 -10.80
N TRP A 197 -1.27 2.94 -10.14
CA TRP A 197 -0.63 3.95 -9.29
C TRP A 197 0.04 3.33 -8.07
N VAL A 198 -0.62 2.34 -7.43
CA VAL A 198 -0.03 1.55 -6.35
C VAL A 198 1.20 0.80 -6.88
N SER A 199 1.07 0.08 -8.00
CA SER A 199 2.22 -0.61 -8.62
C SER A 199 3.42 0.31 -8.93
N LYS A 200 3.17 1.58 -9.28
CA LYS A 200 4.23 2.56 -9.52
C LYS A 200 5.05 2.82 -8.25
N VAL A 201 4.40 3.06 -7.12
CA VAL A 201 5.06 3.21 -5.80
C VAL A 201 5.92 1.98 -5.49
N TRP A 202 5.38 0.79 -5.76
CA TRP A 202 6.05 -0.48 -5.49
C TRP A 202 7.33 -0.66 -6.31
N ASN A 203 7.32 -0.20 -7.56
CA ASN A 203 8.47 -0.26 -8.46
C ASN A 203 9.57 0.75 -8.07
N VAL A 204 9.17 1.95 -7.62
CA VAL A 204 10.11 2.98 -7.13
C VAL A 204 10.82 2.47 -5.88
N VAL A 205 10.06 1.94 -4.93
CA VAL A 205 10.59 1.34 -3.70
C VAL A 205 11.59 0.22 -4.01
N GLU A 206 11.27 -0.67 -4.94
CA GLU A 206 12.17 -1.76 -5.32
C GLU A 206 13.45 -1.24 -6.00
N LYS A 207 13.37 -0.14 -6.74
CA LYS A 207 14.54 0.50 -7.36
C LYS A 207 15.45 1.11 -6.29
N HIS A 208 14.89 1.76 -5.27
CA HIS A 208 15.66 2.35 -4.17
C HIS A 208 16.42 1.29 -3.37
N LYS A 209 15.80 0.15 -3.10
CA LYS A 209 16.46 -0.99 -2.44
C LYS A 209 17.73 -1.45 -3.16
N LYS A 210 17.78 -1.35 -4.50
CA LYS A 210 18.96 -1.73 -5.29
C LYS A 210 20.06 -0.66 -5.34
N GLY A 211 19.73 0.59 -5.01
CA GLY A 211 20.65 1.72 -5.16
C GLY A 211 21.21 2.25 -3.85
N ASP A 212 21.15 1.47 -2.76
CA ASP A 212 21.51 1.88 -1.40
C ASP A 212 20.77 3.17 -0.94
N TYR A 213 19.52 3.34 -1.36
CA TYR A 213 18.66 4.45 -0.94
C TYR A 213 17.70 4.02 0.17
N THR A 214 17.57 4.84 1.21
CA THR A 214 16.48 4.72 2.20
C THR A 214 15.21 5.33 1.62
N SER A 215 14.13 4.54 1.53
CA SER A 215 12.84 5.05 1.08
C SER A 215 12.03 5.56 2.26
N ILE A 216 11.51 6.77 2.12
CA ILE A 216 10.68 7.39 3.15
C ILE A 216 9.24 7.41 2.67
N ILE A 217 8.37 6.84 3.49
CA ILE A 217 7.00 6.55 3.09
C ILE A 217 6.06 7.26 4.06
N HIS A 218 5.43 8.32 3.57
CA HIS A 218 4.41 9.04 4.33
C HIS A 218 3.03 8.42 4.10
N GLY A 219 2.33 8.12 5.20
CA GLY A 219 0.92 7.72 5.17
C GLY A 219 0.64 6.35 5.80
N LYS A 220 -0.31 6.33 6.74
CA LYS A 220 -0.74 5.16 7.53
C LYS A 220 -1.25 3.98 6.69
N LEU A 221 -1.82 4.27 5.53
CA LEU A 221 -2.29 3.24 4.60
C LEU A 221 -1.13 2.63 3.81
N VAL A 222 -0.12 3.44 3.46
CA VAL A 222 1.06 2.99 2.75
C VAL A 222 1.94 2.14 3.66
N GLU A 223 2.06 2.49 4.94
CA GLU A 223 2.72 1.67 5.97
C GLU A 223 2.16 0.25 6.02
N ARG A 224 0.82 0.10 6.19
CA ARG A 224 0.16 -1.22 6.19
C ARG A 224 0.35 -1.99 4.89
N THR A 225 0.35 -1.28 3.78
CA THR A 225 0.55 -1.87 2.44
C THR A 225 1.99 -2.38 2.28
N MET A 226 2.98 -1.67 2.82
CA MET A 226 4.39 -2.06 2.80
C MET A 226 4.66 -3.24 3.73
N MET A 227 4.07 -3.25 4.92
CA MET A 227 4.14 -4.39 5.85
C MET A 227 3.56 -5.66 5.22
N ARG A 228 2.42 -5.57 4.53
CA ARG A 228 1.85 -6.71 3.79
C ARG A 228 2.79 -7.21 2.70
N LYS A 229 3.47 -6.30 1.98
CA LYS A 229 4.37 -6.69 0.88
C LYS A 229 5.66 -7.35 1.34
N TYR A 230 6.32 -6.75 2.32
CA TYR A 230 7.71 -7.03 2.68
C TYR A 230 7.84 -7.84 3.97
N GLY A 231 6.74 -8.10 4.68
CA GLY A 231 6.77 -8.64 6.04
C GLY A 231 6.98 -7.53 7.06
N VAL A 232 6.47 -7.73 8.27
CA VAL A 232 6.53 -6.73 9.35
C VAL A 232 7.98 -6.53 9.80
N GLU A 233 8.75 -7.62 9.84
CA GLU A 233 10.13 -7.69 10.29
C GLU A 233 11.14 -7.00 9.33
N ASN A 234 10.87 -6.98 8.02
CA ASN A 234 11.81 -6.44 7.03
C ASN A 234 11.47 -4.99 6.62
N VAL A 235 10.35 -4.43 7.09
CA VAL A 235 9.91 -3.10 6.66
C VAL A 235 10.87 -2.02 7.17
N THR A 236 11.39 -2.14 8.38
CA THR A 236 12.26 -1.12 8.98
C THR A 236 13.71 -1.17 8.49
N GLU A 237 14.10 -2.18 7.72
CA GLU A 237 15.46 -2.27 7.15
C GLU A 237 15.69 -1.22 6.05
N HIS A 238 14.63 -0.86 5.34
CA HIS A 238 14.70 0.02 4.16
C HIS A 238 13.70 1.17 4.18
N PHE A 239 12.71 1.13 5.08
CA PHE A 239 11.63 2.11 5.13
C PHE A 239 11.57 2.80 6.49
N ILE A 240 11.33 4.11 6.43
CA ILE A 240 10.89 4.90 7.56
C ILE A 240 9.48 5.37 7.23
N SER A 241 8.51 4.98 8.05
CA SER A 241 7.14 5.46 7.94
C SER A 241 6.83 6.48 9.02
N PHE A 242 6.08 7.51 8.65
CA PHE A 242 5.54 8.48 9.60
C PHE A 242 4.16 8.94 9.17
N ASN A 243 3.35 9.24 10.18
CA ASN A 243 1.95 9.62 10.02
C ASN A 243 1.78 11.14 9.92
N THR A 244 2.74 11.92 10.41
CA THR A 244 2.71 13.38 10.32
C THR A 244 4.05 13.95 9.86
N ILE A 245 4.03 15.16 9.31
CA ILE A 245 5.26 15.90 8.97
C ILE A 245 6.08 16.23 10.22
N CYS A 246 5.44 16.33 11.39
CA CYS A 246 6.10 16.53 12.69
C CYS A 246 6.91 15.29 13.09
N ASP A 247 6.34 14.08 12.94
CA ASP A 247 7.05 12.81 13.18
C ASP A 247 8.25 12.65 12.23
N ALA A 248 8.06 13.02 10.96
CA ALA A 248 9.13 13.07 9.96
C ALA A 248 10.27 13.97 10.42
N THR A 249 9.92 15.19 10.85
CA THR A 249 10.89 16.21 11.28
C THR A 249 11.65 15.76 12.53
N GLN A 250 11.00 15.12 13.50
CA GLN A 250 11.65 14.56 14.69
C GLN A 250 12.57 13.38 14.37
N LEU A 251 12.14 12.46 13.49
CA LEU A 251 12.96 11.36 13.01
C LEU A 251 14.18 11.86 12.23
N PHE A 252 13.97 12.83 11.33
CA PHE A 252 15.05 13.46 10.57
C PHE A 252 16.03 14.24 11.45
N LEU A 253 15.55 15.02 12.43
CA LEU A 253 16.43 15.67 13.41
C LEU A 253 17.21 14.65 14.24
N SER A 254 16.58 13.55 14.66
CA SER A 254 17.25 12.52 15.45
C SER A 254 18.32 11.76 14.65
N GLN A 255 18.07 11.49 13.36
CA GLN A 255 19.03 10.85 12.46
C GLN A 255 20.10 11.81 12.00
N PHE A 256 19.77 13.07 11.72
CA PHE A 256 20.73 14.11 11.40
C PHE A 256 21.66 14.34 12.59
N LEU A 257 21.15 14.50 13.81
CA LEU A 257 21.97 14.64 15.02
C LEU A 257 22.84 13.39 15.29
N ARG A 258 22.34 12.18 15.02
CA ARG A 258 23.16 10.95 15.11
C ARG A 258 24.26 10.91 14.04
N ALA A 259 23.94 11.29 12.80
CA ALA A 259 24.88 11.36 11.70
C ALA A 259 25.95 12.44 11.95
N THR A 260 25.56 13.63 12.44
CA THR A 260 26.49 14.71 12.83
C THR A 260 27.38 14.27 13.99
N ARG A 261 26.85 13.54 14.97
CA ARG A 261 27.62 13.01 16.11
C ARG A 261 28.64 11.95 15.68
N CYS A 262 28.25 11.04 14.79
CA CYS A 262 29.17 10.07 14.18
C CYS A 262 30.22 10.75 13.29
N TYR A 263 29.83 11.76 12.50
CA TYR A 263 30.73 12.52 11.62
C TYR A 263 31.78 13.31 12.41
N LEU A 264 31.38 13.94 13.52
CA LEU A 264 32.29 14.64 14.45
C LEU A 264 33.21 13.67 15.22
N GLN A 265 32.76 12.45 15.52
CA GLN A 265 33.58 11.41 16.16
C GLN A 265 34.53 10.69 15.19
N ALA A 266 34.24 10.69 13.88
CA ALA A 266 35.01 10.00 12.85
C ALA A 266 36.02 10.89 12.11
N GLY A 267 36.24 12.14 12.54
CA GLY A 267 37.29 12.99 11.99
C GLY A 267 37.02 13.61 10.62
N GLY A 268 35.76 13.65 10.17
CA GLY A 268 35.36 14.52 9.07
C GLY A 268 35.79 14.11 7.64
N GLU A 269 36.01 12.82 7.34
CA GLU A 269 36.21 12.38 5.95
C GLU A 269 35.01 11.59 5.39
N ARG A 270 34.40 12.19 4.36
CA ARG A 270 33.50 11.64 3.31
C ARG A 270 32.48 10.55 3.73
N TYR A 271 31.30 10.99 4.16
CA TYR A 271 30.05 10.23 3.97
C TYR A 271 29.08 11.04 3.11
N GLY A 272 28.97 10.68 1.82
CA GLY A 272 27.97 11.20 0.91
C GLY A 272 26.71 10.34 0.95
N SER A 273 25.89 10.50 1.99
CA SER A 273 24.53 9.94 2.01
C SER A 273 23.58 10.96 1.38
N TYR A 274 23.24 10.75 0.10
CA TYR A 274 22.24 11.55 -0.60
C TYR A 274 20.83 11.12 -0.15
N VAL A 275 20.14 11.99 0.60
CA VAL A 275 18.70 11.86 0.85
C VAL A 275 17.99 12.56 -0.31
N SER A 276 17.41 11.80 -1.24
CA SER A 276 16.52 12.37 -2.24
C SER A 276 15.08 12.36 -1.73
N CYS A 277 14.52 13.53 -1.45
CA CYS A 277 13.13 13.70 -1.07
C CYS A 277 12.32 14.05 -2.32
N TRP A 278 11.48 13.14 -2.80
CA TRP A 278 10.60 13.38 -3.94
C TRP A 278 9.19 13.67 -3.43
N TRP A 279 8.76 14.91 -3.57
CA TRP A 279 7.38 15.34 -3.35
C TRP A 279 6.54 14.93 -4.56
N LEU A 280 5.42 14.25 -4.31
CA LEU A 280 4.40 13.95 -5.32
C LEU A 280 3.19 14.78 -4.94
N GLU A 281 3.12 16.00 -5.48
CA GLU A 281 1.87 16.77 -5.55
C GLU A 281 0.92 16.01 -6.48
N LEU A 282 -0.13 15.44 -5.90
CA LEU A 282 -1.30 15.01 -6.65
C LEU A 282 -2.23 16.22 -6.65
N GLU A 283 -2.15 17.02 -7.70
CA GLU A 283 -3.24 17.92 -8.11
C GLU A 283 -4.43 17.10 -8.65
#